data_AF-A0A971VKW2-F1
#
_entry.id   AF-A0A971VKW2-F1
#
_cell.length_a   1.000
_cell.length_b   1.000
_cell.length_c   1.000
_cell.angle_alpha   90.00
_cell.angle_beta   90.00
_cell.angle_gamma   90.00
#
_symmetry.space_group_name_H-M   'P 1'
#
loop_
_entity.id
_entity.type
_entity.pdbx_description
1 polymer ?
#
loop_
_entity_poly.entity_id
_entity_poly.type
_entity_poly.pdbx_seq_one_letter_code
_entity_poly.pdbx_strand_id
1 'polypeptide(L)'
;MHRLMQAFETKTFLGALVVVVAYVSSSMHEVFVILAVFMALDYLTGIISGLVRNGGFSYKKGITGALKKLSYLVLILITILIEFIIKYLTNDAGLHLPIENSITMAVYIYLIGTEGLSIIQNLIILGIPVPQFMIKLFGLVKDQSGNIIRKQ
;
A
#
# COMPACT_ATOMS: atom_id res chain seq x y z
N MET A 1 -37.05 12.66 3.66
CA MET A 1 -36.45 12.26 4.95
C MET A 1 -35.55 11.03 4.84
N HIS A 2 -35.97 9.94 4.19
CA HIS A 2 -35.20 8.68 4.17
C HIS A 2 -33.77 8.77 3.56
N ARG A 3 -33.57 9.56 2.49
CA ARG A 3 -32.24 9.79 1.89
C ARG A 3 -31.28 10.63 2.74
N LEU A 4 -31.82 11.53 3.57
CA LEU A 4 -31.02 12.32 4.50
C LEU A 4 -30.52 11.46 5.65
N MET A 5 -31.35 10.53 6.14
CA MET A 5 -30.98 9.60 7.21
C MET A 5 -29.89 8.63 6.76
N GLN A 6 -30.00 8.04 5.56
CA GLN A 6 -28.92 7.21 4.99
C GLN A 6 -27.61 8.00 4.80
N ALA A 7 -27.68 9.23 4.30
CA ALA A 7 -26.48 10.06 4.13
C ALA A 7 -25.82 10.44 5.46
N PHE A 8 -26.62 10.65 6.51
CA PHE A 8 -26.13 10.95 7.85
C PHE A 8 -25.46 9.73 8.48
N GLU A 9 -26.10 8.56 8.42
CA GLU A 9 -25.52 7.29 8.90
C GLU A 9 -24.22 6.95 8.16
N THR A 10 -24.19 7.13 6.84
CA THR A 10 -22.99 6.84 6.03
C THR A 10 -21.83 7.76 6.40
N LYS A 11 -22.08 9.07 6.58
CA LYS A 11 -21.03 10.05 6.93
C LYS A 11 -20.53 9.88 8.36
N THR A 12 -21.42 9.57 9.30
CA THR A 12 -21.07 9.33 10.70
C THR A 12 -20.29 8.02 10.86
N PHE A 13 -20.68 6.96 10.14
CA PHE A 13 -19.92 5.71 10.10
C PHE A 13 -18.54 5.90 9.49
N LEU A 14 -18.45 6.62 8.37
CA LEU A 14 -17.18 6.94 7.73
C LEU A 14 -16.28 7.79 8.64
N GLY A 15 -16.85 8.78 9.32
CA GLY A 15 -16.13 9.63 10.28
C GLY A 15 -15.61 8.84 11.48
N ALA A 16 -16.41 7.95 12.06
CA ALA A 16 -15.99 7.08 13.16
C ALA A 16 -14.87 6.13 12.74
N LEU A 17 -14.95 5.56 11.53
CA LEU A 17 -13.90 4.72 10.97
C LEU A 17 -12.59 5.50 10.77
N VAL A 18 -12.68 6.74 10.28
CA VAL A 18 -11.52 7.63 10.14
C VAL A 18 -10.87 7.95 11.50
N VAL A 19 -11.66 8.19 12.55
CA VAL A 19 -11.14 8.47 13.90
C VAL A 19 -10.47 7.25 14.52
N VAL A 20 -11.06 6.05 14.39
CA VAL A 20 -10.46 4.81 14.89
C VAL A 20 -9.16 4.49 14.14
N VAL A 21 -9.16 4.67 12.81
CA VAL A 21 -7.95 4.52 12.00
C VAL A 21 -6.90 5.55 12.41
N ALA A 22 -7.27 6.81 12.64
CA ALA A 22 -6.35 7.86 13.09
C ALA A 22 -5.77 7.59 14.48
N TYR A 23 -6.57 7.05 15.41
CA TYR A 23 -6.12 6.67 16.74
C TYR A 23 -5.15 5.48 16.71
N VAL A 24 -5.49 4.41 15.97
CA VAL A 24 -4.58 3.26 15.76
C VAL A 24 -3.31 3.71 15.03
N SER A 25 -3.44 4.67 14.11
CA SER A 25 -2.32 5.29 13.38
C SER A 25 -1.36 6.05 14.29
N SER A 26 -1.87 6.69 15.36
CA SER A 26 -1.03 7.40 16.33
C SER A 26 -0.19 6.48 17.23
N SER A 27 -0.55 5.20 17.34
CA SER A 27 0.18 4.19 18.10
C SER A 27 1.15 3.35 17.26
N MET A 28 1.11 3.49 15.93
CA MET A 28 1.98 2.80 14.98
C MET A 28 3.05 3.77 14.44
N HIS A 29 4.15 3.25 13.91
CA HIS A 29 5.11 4.09 13.17
C HIS A 29 4.38 4.88 12.08
N GLU A 30 4.57 6.21 12.00
CA GLU A 30 3.88 7.11 11.05
C GLU A 30 3.89 6.58 9.60
N VAL A 31 4.96 5.90 9.21
CA VAL A 31 5.15 5.32 7.88
C VAL A 31 4.21 4.13 7.60
N PHE A 32 3.84 3.35 8.63
CA PHE A 32 2.85 2.28 8.50
C PHE A 32 1.48 2.84 8.11
N VAL A 33 1.12 4.00 8.67
CA VAL A 33 -0.14 4.70 8.37
C VAL A 33 -0.18 5.10 6.91
N ILE A 34 0.91 5.69 6.42
CA ILE A 34 1.07 6.06 5.02
C ILE A 34 0.89 4.82 4.13
N LEU A 35 1.56 3.70 4.45
CA LEU A 35 1.39 2.45 3.72
C LEU A 35 -0.06 1.98 3.71
N ALA A 36 -0.74 2.01 4.86
CA ALA A 36 -2.14 1.59 4.97
C ALA A 36 -3.08 2.45 4.10
N VAL A 37 -2.86 3.77 4.06
CA VAL A 37 -3.59 4.68 3.17
C VAL A 37 -3.34 4.33 1.71
N PHE A 38 -2.09 4.10 1.30
CA PHE A 38 -1.75 3.68 -0.06
C PHE A 38 -2.42 2.35 -0.44
N MET A 39 -2.40 1.35 0.44
CA MET A 39 -3.08 0.07 0.20
C MET A 39 -4.60 0.24 0.04
N ALA A 40 -5.21 1.11 0.84
CA ALA A 40 -6.65 1.41 0.75
C ALA A 40 -6.98 2.12 -0.57
N LEU A 41 -6.22 3.15 -0.95
CA LEU A 41 -6.39 3.86 -2.22
C LEU A 41 -6.20 2.94 -3.42
N ASP A 42 -5.19 2.07 -3.39
CA ASP A 42 -4.97 1.10 -4.46
C ASP A 42 -6.13 0.11 -4.58
N TYR A 43 -6.67 -0.37 -3.45
CA TYR A 43 -7.81 -1.28 -3.48
C TYR A 43 -9.07 -0.59 -4.06
N LEU A 44 -9.35 0.64 -3.63
CA LEU A 44 -10.48 1.42 -4.15
C LEU A 44 -10.32 1.71 -5.65
N THR A 45 -9.16 2.21 -6.08
CA THR A 45 -8.89 2.50 -7.50
C THR A 45 -8.91 1.22 -8.34
N GLY A 46 -8.45 0.09 -7.79
CA GLY A 46 -8.50 -1.22 -8.43
C GLY A 46 -9.93 -1.74 -8.62
N ILE A 47 -10.83 -1.53 -7.66
CA ILE A 47 -12.26 -1.84 -7.82
C ILE A 47 -12.86 -0.98 -8.93
N ILE A 48 -12.65 0.34 -8.88
CA ILE A 48 -13.24 1.28 -9.86
C ILE A 48 -12.74 0.95 -11.28
N SER A 49 -11.43 0.77 -11.44
CA SER A 49 -10.79 0.35 -12.69
C SER A 49 -11.34 -0.98 -13.20
N GLY A 50 -11.53 -1.96 -12.30
CA GLY A 50 -12.12 -3.25 -12.64
C GLY A 50 -13.58 -3.17 -13.10
N LEU A 51 -14.36 -2.21 -12.59
CA LEU A 51 -15.75 -1.98 -13.01
C LEU A 51 -15.85 -1.29 -14.37
N VAL A 52 -14.92 -0.40 -14.67
CA VAL A 52 -14.89 0.36 -15.94
C VAL A 52 -14.35 -0.48 -17.10
N ARG A 53 -13.55 -1.51 -16.83
CA ARG A 53 -12.94 -2.35 -17.86
C ARG A 53 -13.95 -3.28 -18.53
N ASN A 54 -13.90 -3.36 -19.87
CA ASN A 54 -14.67 -4.33 -20.68
C ASN A 54 -14.37 -5.76 -20.21
N GLY A 55 -15.31 -6.39 -19.52
CA GLY A 55 -15.15 -7.70 -18.86
C GLY A 55 -15.56 -7.74 -17.37
N GLY A 56 -15.80 -6.57 -16.76
CA GLY A 56 -16.33 -6.45 -15.40
C GLY A 56 -15.36 -6.85 -14.29
N PHE A 57 -15.82 -6.70 -13.04
CA PHE A 57 -15.02 -7.01 -11.85
C PHE A 57 -14.81 -8.53 -11.70
N SER A 58 -13.55 -8.97 -11.71
CA SER A 58 -13.21 -10.36 -11.45
C SER A 58 -12.92 -10.58 -9.96
N TYR A 59 -13.80 -11.28 -9.27
CA TYR A 59 -13.66 -11.64 -7.85
C TYR A 59 -12.32 -12.34 -7.55
N LYS A 60 -11.87 -13.25 -8.42
CA LYS A 60 -10.57 -13.93 -8.29
C LYS A 60 -9.42 -12.94 -8.26
N LYS A 61 -9.41 -11.94 -9.15
CA LYS A 61 -8.38 -10.89 -9.16
C LYS A 61 -8.44 -10.03 -7.88
N GLY A 62 -9.65 -9.71 -7.41
CA GLY A 62 -9.86 -8.97 -6.17
C GLY A 62 -9.28 -9.68 -4.95
N ILE A 63 -9.53 -10.98 -4.80
CA ILE A 63 -8.97 -11.79 -3.70
C ILE A 63 -7.45 -11.89 -3.81
N THR A 64 -6.91 -12.18 -5.00
CA THR A 64 -5.45 -12.30 -5.18
C THR A 64 -4.75 -10.98 -4.84
N GLY A 65 -5.35 -9.84 -5.19
CA GLY A 65 -4.86 -8.52 -4.78
C GLY A 65 -4.88 -8.33 -3.27
N ALA A 66 -5.98 -8.69 -2.60
CA ALA A 66 -6.09 -8.59 -1.14
C ALA A 66 -5.08 -9.50 -0.40
N LEU A 67 -4.91 -10.75 -0.84
CA LEU A 67 -3.93 -11.67 -0.27
C LEU A 67 -2.50 -11.17 -0.44
N LYS A 68 -2.18 -10.57 -1.59
CA LYS A 68 -0.87 -9.95 -1.80
C LYS A 68 -0.61 -8.84 -0.79
N LYS A 69 -1.61 -7.98 -0.53
CA LYS A 69 -1.48 -6.90 0.47
C LYS A 69 -1.34 -7.43 1.89
N LEU A 70 -2.04 -8.51 2.26
CA LEU A 70 -1.84 -9.17 3.55
C LEU A 70 -0.42 -9.70 3.73
N SER A 71 0.21 -10.20 2.65
CA SER A 71 1.60 -10.67 2.71
C SER A 71 2.61 -9.55 3.00
N TYR A 72 2.27 -8.28 2.78
CA TYR A 72 3.13 -7.15 3.16
C TYR A 72 3.28 -7.03 4.68
N LEU A 73 2.23 -7.35 5.44
CA LEU A 73 2.31 -7.37 6.90
C LEU A 73 3.29 -8.43 7.39
N VAL A 74 3.30 -9.59 6.73
CA VAL A 74 4.27 -10.66 7.01
C VAL A 74 5.70 -10.19 6.69
N LEU A 75 5.89 -9.50 5.56
CA LEU A 75 7.20 -8.96 5.18
C LEU A 75 7.71 -7.93 6.19
N ILE A 76 6.86 -6.99 6.62
CA ILE A 76 7.19 -6.00 7.65
C ILE A 76 7.52 -6.67 8.99
N LEU A 77 6.76 -7.70 9.38
CA LEU A 77 7.04 -8.45 10.59
C LEU A 77 8.43 -9.09 10.53
N ILE A 78 8.80 -9.68 9.39
CA ILE A 78 10.13 -10.27 9.19
C ILE A 78 11.23 -9.22 9.36
N THR A 79 11.08 -8.01 8.81
CA THR A 79 12.11 -6.97 8.94
C THR A 79 12.26 -6.48 10.38
N ILE A 80 11.14 -6.34 11.10
CA ILE A 80 11.15 -5.98 12.52
C ILE A 80 11.89 -7.05 13.35
N LEU A 81 11.64 -8.33 13.07
CA LEU A 81 12.32 -9.44 13.75
C LEU A 81 13.82 -9.47 13.44
N ILE A 82 14.21 -9.21 12.20
CA ILE A 82 15.63 -9.12 11.81
C ILE A 82 16.32 -7.97 12.57
N GLU A 83 15.69 -6.79 12.62
CA GLU A 83 16.24 -5.65 13.35
C GLU A 83 16.31 -5.88 14.86
N PHE A 84 15.32 -6.59 15.42
CA PHE A 84 15.36 -7.02 16.81
C PHE A 84 16.57 -7.93 17.10
N ILE A 85 16.84 -8.91 16.23
CA ILE A 85 18.00 -9.80 16.36
C ILE A 85 19.30 -8.99 16.28
N ILE A 86 19.40 -8.06 15.32
CA ILE A 86 20.59 -7.19 15.17
C ILE A 86 20.78 -6.37 16.44
N LYS A 87 19.74 -5.72 16.96
CA LYS A 87 19.82 -4.93 18.20
C LYS A 87 20.24 -5.78 19.40
N TYR A 88 19.66 -6.98 19.53
CA TYR A 88 19.99 -7.92 20.60
C TYR A 88 21.48 -8.29 20.59
N LEU A 89 22.00 -8.70 19.42
CA LEU A 89 23.41 -9.10 19.26
C LEU A 89 24.37 -7.91 19.46
N THR A 90 24.00 -6.73 18.98
CA THR A 90 24.87 -5.55 19.03
C THR A 90 24.98 -5.01 20.46
N ASN A 91 23.88 -5.00 21.22
CA ASN A 91 23.86 -4.63 22.63
C ASN A 91 24.69 -5.61 23.48
N ASP A 92 24.60 -6.91 23.22
CA ASP A 92 25.39 -7.93 23.92
C ASP A 92 26.89 -7.80 23.63
N ALA A 93 27.25 -7.39 22.41
CA ALA A 93 28.63 -7.13 22.00
C ALA A 93 29.19 -5.77 22.49
N GLY A 94 28.41 -4.94 23.20
CA GLY A 94 28.81 -3.59 23.63
C GLY A 94 29.01 -2.60 22.48
N LEU A 95 28.49 -2.91 21.29
CA LEU A 95 28.54 -2.05 20.12
C LEU A 95 27.26 -1.20 20.09
N HIS A 96 27.38 0.10 19.80
CA HIS A 96 26.22 0.96 19.58
C HIS A 96 26.14 1.30 18.10
N LEU A 97 25.32 0.58 17.36
CA LEU A 97 25.05 0.88 15.96
C LEU A 97 23.87 1.87 15.85
N PRO A 98 24.06 3.06 15.25
CA PRO A 98 23.00 4.07 15.10
C PRO A 98 22.03 3.73 13.95
N ILE A 99 21.79 2.44 13.69
CA ILE A 99 20.99 1.95 12.55
C ILE A 99 19.61 1.53 13.07
N GLU A 100 18.98 2.39 13.86
CA GLU A 100 17.67 2.06 14.41
C GLU A 100 16.62 2.04 13.31
N ASN A 101 16.02 0.87 13.11
CA ASN A 101 14.84 0.65 12.28
C ASN A 101 15.02 0.98 10.77
N SER A 102 16.26 0.98 10.26
CA SER A 102 16.56 1.37 8.88
C SER A 102 16.12 0.36 7.81
N ILE A 103 16.18 -0.94 8.11
CA ILE A 103 15.74 -2.02 7.21
C ILE A 103 14.22 -1.98 7.07
N THR A 104 13.51 -1.90 8.20
CA THR A 104 12.05 -1.82 8.21
C THR A 104 11.58 -0.55 7.50
N MET A 105 12.26 0.59 7.71
CA MET A 105 12.00 1.83 6.97
C MET A 105 12.18 1.67 5.46
N ALA A 106 13.27 1.06 5.01
CA ALA A 106 13.51 0.84 3.58
C ALA A 106 12.42 -0.03 2.94
N VAL A 107 11.97 -1.07 3.65
CA VAL A 107 10.86 -1.92 3.18
C VAL A 107 9.55 -1.16 3.15
N TYR A 108 9.26 -0.29 4.11
CA TYR A 108 8.09 0.58 4.03
C TYR A 108 8.12 1.47 2.78
N ILE A 109 9.24 2.14 2.50
CA ILE A 109 9.38 2.99 1.31
C ILE A 109 9.18 2.18 0.03
N TYR A 110 9.77 0.99 -0.04
CA TYR A 110 9.59 0.07 -1.16
C TYR A 110 8.11 -0.26 -1.37
N LEU A 111 7.41 -0.70 -0.30
CA LEU A 111 6.01 -1.09 -0.38
C LEU A 111 5.09 0.08 -0.77
N ILE A 112 5.31 1.27 -0.20
CA ILE A 112 4.58 2.50 -0.57
C ILE A 112 4.79 2.79 -2.06
N GLY A 113 6.02 2.68 -2.56
CA GLY A 113 6.34 2.80 -3.97
C GLY A 113 5.57 1.80 -4.84
N THR A 114 5.49 0.53 -4.43
CA THR A 114 4.74 -0.50 -5.17
C THR A 114 3.24 -0.24 -5.25
N GLU A 115 2.62 0.24 -4.16
CA GLU A 115 1.19 0.59 -4.16
C GLU A 115 0.93 1.87 -4.95
N GLY A 116 1.80 2.88 -4.82
CA GLY A 116 1.75 4.09 -5.64
C GLY A 116 1.85 3.77 -7.12
N LEU A 117 2.67 2.77 -7.47
CA LEU A 117 2.72 2.25 -8.82
C LEU A 117 1.34 1.69 -9.24
N SER A 118 0.82 0.72 -8.49
CA SER A 118 -0.47 0.09 -8.79
C SER A 118 -1.64 1.10 -8.94
N ILE A 119 -1.69 2.14 -8.10
CA ILE A 119 -2.68 3.22 -8.18
C ILE A 119 -2.64 3.92 -9.54
N ILE A 120 -1.48 4.39 -9.97
CA ILE A 120 -1.39 5.15 -11.22
C ILE A 120 -1.73 4.25 -12.43
N GLN A 121 -1.40 2.95 -12.39
CA GLN A 121 -1.88 2.02 -13.41
C GLN A 121 -3.41 1.96 -13.46
N ASN A 122 -4.08 1.93 -12.31
CA ASN A 122 -5.53 2.00 -12.23
C ASN A 122 -6.07 3.34 -12.77
N LEU A 123 -5.43 4.47 -12.45
CA LEU A 123 -5.80 5.79 -12.97
C LEU A 123 -5.69 5.88 -14.50
N ILE A 124 -4.64 5.28 -15.09
CA ILE A 124 -4.47 5.22 -16.56
C ILE A 124 -5.62 4.43 -17.20
N ILE A 125 -6.02 3.29 -16.61
CA ILE A 125 -7.16 2.49 -17.10
C ILE A 125 -8.47 3.29 -17.03
N LEU A 126 -8.62 4.16 -16.03
CA LEU A 126 -9.76 5.06 -15.89
C LEU A 126 -9.72 6.26 -16.85
N GLY A 127 -8.68 6.41 -17.66
CA GLY A 127 -8.53 7.51 -18.61
C GLY A 127 -8.14 8.84 -17.96
N ILE A 128 -7.67 8.82 -16.70
CA ILE A 128 -7.23 10.03 -16.01
C ILE A 128 -5.86 10.43 -16.58
N PRO A 129 -5.66 11.69 -16.99
CA PRO A 129 -4.39 12.15 -17.55
C PRO A 129 -3.31 12.14 -16.45
N VAL A 130 -2.32 11.26 -16.60
CA VAL A 130 -1.19 11.12 -15.69
C VAL A 130 0.05 11.78 -16.30
N PRO A 131 0.87 12.52 -15.52
CA PRO A 131 2.11 13.11 -16.01
C PRO A 131 3.07 12.09 -16.67
N GLN A 132 3.74 12.49 -17.75
CA GLN A 132 4.61 11.57 -18.52
C GLN A 132 5.76 10.97 -17.70
N PHE A 133 6.29 11.70 -16.71
CA PHE A 133 7.37 11.16 -15.86
C PHE A 133 6.90 9.96 -15.02
N MET A 134 5.62 9.96 -14.58
CA MET A 134 5.04 8.84 -13.86
C MET A 134 4.86 7.63 -14.79
N ILE A 135 4.34 7.85 -16.00
CA ILE A 135 4.20 6.81 -17.04
C ILE A 135 5.57 6.17 -17.38
N LYS A 136 6.64 6.98 -17.43
CA LYS A 136 8.00 6.45 -17.60
C LYS A 136 8.45 5.61 -16.41
N LEU A 137 8.13 6.01 -15.18
CA LEU A 137 8.37 5.21 -13.98
C LEU A 137 7.70 3.83 -14.08
N PHE A 138 6.48 3.75 -14.62
CA PHE A 138 5.79 2.47 -14.91
C PHE A 138 6.50 1.63 -15.95
N GLY A 139 6.92 2.26 -17.05
CA GLY A 139 7.62 1.59 -18.12
C GLY A 139 9.00 1.04 -17.71
N LEU A 140 9.51 1.45 -16.54
CA LEU A 140 10.76 0.95 -15.96
C LEU A 140 10.56 -0.23 -15.00
N VAL A 141 9.32 -0.67 -14.73
CA VAL A 141 9.06 -1.90 -13.98
C VAL A 141 9.47 -3.09 -14.85
N LYS A 142 10.73 -3.49 -14.69
CA LYS A 142 11.29 -4.70 -15.27
C LYS A 142 10.51 -5.93 -14.80
N ASP A 143 10.44 -6.95 -15.65
CA ASP A 143 10.00 -8.27 -15.20
C ASP A 143 10.96 -8.84 -14.14
N GLN A 144 10.62 -9.99 -13.55
CA GLN A 144 11.48 -10.68 -12.58
C GLN A 144 12.88 -11.03 -13.14
N SER A 145 13.11 -10.86 -14.45
CA SER A 145 14.33 -11.14 -15.19
C SER A 145 15.13 -9.87 -15.58
N GLY A 146 14.65 -8.68 -15.22
CA GLY A 146 15.36 -7.43 -15.50
C GLY A 146 15.11 -6.83 -16.89
N ASN A 147 14.11 -7.30 -17.64
CA ASN A 147 13.81 -6.83 -19.00
C ASN A 147 12.65 -5.82 -19.01
N ILE A 148 12.75 -4.79 -19.85
CA ILE A 148 11.69 -3.80 -20.06
C ILE A 148 10.55 -4.46 -20.85
N ILE A 149 9.48 -4.87 -20.17
CA ILE A 149 8.29 -5.40 -20.84
C ILE A 149 7.27 -4.27 -21.00
N ARG A 150 6.97 -3.89 -22.25
CA ARG A 150 5.72 -3.16 -22.55
C ARG A 150 4.58 -4.16 -22.45
N LYS A 151 3.82 -4.11 -21.37
CA LYS A 151 2.62 -4.94 -21.25
C LYS A 151 1.58 -4.42 -22.25
N GLN A 152 1.34 -5.20 -23.31
CA GLN A 152 0.27 -4.99 -24.28
C GLN A 152 -1.10 -4.95 -23.62
#